data_AF-A0A0L7KZB6-F1
#
_entry.id   AF-A0A0L7KZB6-F1
#
_cell.length_a   1.000
_cell.length_b   1.000
_cell.length_c   1.000
_cell.angle_alpha   90.00
_cell.angle_beta   90.00
_cell.angle_gamma   90.00
#
_symmetry.space_group_name_H-M   'P 1'
#
loop_
_entity.id
_entity.type
_entity.pdbx_description
1 polymer ?
#
loop_
_entity_poly.entity_id
_entity_poly.type
_entity_poly.pdbx_seq_one_letter_code
_entity_poly.pdbx_strand_id
1 'polypeptide(L)' 'MTSGQPTPNGWSSSESAPIWAACRSPTQVLISESLRDPETDDQRATNPEWLVVIGVCTHLGCVPVANAGTYLGVSP' A
#
# COMPACT_ATOMS: atom_id res chain seq x y z
N MET A 1 -18.05 -11.26 3.87
CA MET A 1 -16.75 -11.69 4.44
C MET A 1 -16.15 -12.76 3.52
N THR A 2 -16.01 -12.47 2.23
CA THR A 2 -15.17 -13.29 1.35
C THR A 2 -13.74 -12.80 1.61
N SER A 3 -12.92 -13.67 2.18
CA SER A 3 -11.53 -13.42 2.47
C SER A 3 -10.83 -13.02 1.17
N GLY A 4 -10.52 -11.73 1.02
CA GLY A 4 -9.66 -11.26 -0.04
C GLY A 4 -8.40 -12.11 -0.11
N GLN A 5 -8.01 -12.55 -1.29
CA GLN A 5 -6.86 -13.43 -1.45
C GLN A 5 -5.62 -12.75 -0.86
N PRO A 6 -4.99 -13.31 0.19
CA PRO A 6 -3.76 -12.75 0.72
C PRO A 6 -2.66 -12.90 -0.34
N THR A 7 -1.95 -11.81 -0.62
CA THR A 7 -0.77 -11.87 -1.48
C THR A 7 0.39 -12.52 -0.71
N PRO A 8 1.39 -13.10 -1.40
CA PRO A 8 2.51 -13.79 -0.75
C PRO A 8 3.34 -12.94 0.26
N ASN A 9 3.18 -11.62 0.25
CA ASN A 9 3.84 -10.67 1.15
C ASN A 9 2.89 -10.05 2.19
N GLY A 10 1.71 -10.63 2.42
CA GLY A 10 0.84 -10.26 3.53
C GLY A 10 -0.06 -9.03 3.28
N TRP A 11 -0.24 -8.62 2.02
CA TRP A 11 -1.26 -7.61 1.68
C TRP A 11 -2.61 -8.29 1.48
N SER A 12 -3.64 -7.67 2.06
CA SER A 12 -5.03 -8.08 1.89
C SER A 12 -5.86 -6.90 1.37
N SER A 13 -6.76 -7.18 0.43
CA SER A 13 -7.75 -6.22 -0.06
C SER A 13 -9.12 -6.89 -0.12
N SER A 14 -10.17 -6.16 0.23
CA SER A 14 -11.54 -6.67 0.05
C SER A 14 -12.00 -6.45 -1.38
N GLU A 15 -12.67 -7.44 -1.98
CA GLU A 15 -13.17 -7.38 -3.37
C GLU A 15 -14.14 -6.21 -3.63
N SER A 16 -14.74 -5.65 -2.57
CA SER A 16 -15.79 -4.63 -2.65
C SER A 16 -15.40 -3.25 -2.11
N ALA A 17 -14.20 -3.08 -1.55
CA ALA A 17 -13.74 -1.79 -1.06
C ALA A 17 -12.25 -1.59 -1.37
N PRO A 18 -11.86 -0.39 -1.84
CA PRO A 18 -10.49 -0.09 -2.21
C PRO A 18 -9.65 0.23 -0.97
N ILE A 19 -9.72 -0.63 0.06
CA ILE A 19 -8.90 -0.53 1.26
C ILE A 19 -7.91 -1.69 1.27
N TRP A 20 -6.65 -1.33 1.50
CA TRP A 20 -5.52 -2.25 1.47
C TRP A 20 -4.84 -2.19 2.81
N ALA A 21 -4.66 -3.36 3.44
CA ALA A 21 -4.03 -3.47 4.73
C ALA A 21 -2.91 -4.52 4.67
N ALA A 22 -1.75 -4.17 5.24
CA ALA A 22 -0.62 -5.05 5.39
C ALA A 22 0.13 -4.81 6.71
N CYS A 23 0.55 -5.90 7.36
CA CYS A 23 1.56 -5.84 8.41
C CYS A 23 2.93 -5.64 7.74
N ARG A 24 3.66 -4.60 8.10
CA ARG A 24 4.99 -4.30 7.56
C ARG A 24 6.09 -4.82 8.48
N SER A 25 7.22 -5.19 7.90
CA SER A 25 8.45 -5.38 8.66
C SER A 25 9.11 -4.01 8.96
N PRO A 26 9.90 -3.89 10.04
CA PRO A 26 10.54 -2.62 10.43
C PRO A 26 11.45 -2.01 9.36
N THR A 27 11.97 -2.85 8.46
CA THR A 27 12.90 -2.44 7.39
C THR A 27 12.19 -1.92 6.14
N GLN A 28 10.85 -2.00 6.05
CA GLN A 28 10.08 -1.61 4.85
C GLN A 28 9.82 -0.10 4.73
N VAL A 29 10.33 0.72 5.66
CA VAL A 29 10.20 2.17 5.60
C VAL A 29 11.29 2.73 4.68
N LEU A 30 10.99 2.83 3.39
CA LEU A 30 11.86 3.46 2.39
C LEU A 30 11.33 4.86 2.06
N ILE A 31 12.02 5.90 2.53
CA ILE A 31 11.71 7.29 2.19
C ILE A 31 12.77 7.75 1.19
N SER A 32 12.37 7.99 -0.05
CA SER A 32 13.25 8.56 -1.08
C SER A 32 12.95 10.05 -1.24
N GLU A 33 13.98 10.89 -1.18
CA GLU A 33 13.83 12.34 -1.43
C GLU A 33 13.49 12.66 -2.91
N SER A 34 13.60 11.68 -3.80
CA SER A 34 13.32 11.84 -5.23
C SER A 34 11.85 11.62 -5.62
N LEU A 35 10.93 11.61 -4.66
CA LEU A 35 9.50 11.40 -4.91
C LEU A 35 8.85 12.64 -5.53
N ARG A 36 7.85 12.43 -6.40
CA ARG A 36 7.05 13.52 -6.99
C ARG A 36 6.31 14.32 -5.93
N ASP A 37 5.83 13.63 -4.90
CA ASP A 37 5.14 14.18 -3.74
C ASP A 37 5.86 13.67 -2.47
N PRO A 38 6.77 14.46 -1.87
CA PRO A 38 7.57 14.03 -0.74
C PRO A 38 6.75 14.08 0.55
N GLU A 39 6.57 12.91 1.17
CA GLU A 39 5.85 12.75 2.44
C GLU A 39 6.56 11.68 3.29
N THR A 40 6.71 11.92 4.59
CA THR A 40 7.37 10.96 5.49
C THR A 40 6.39 9.88 5.94
N ASP A 41 6.89 8.71 6.34
CA ASP A 41 6.03 7.61 6.80
C ASP A 41 5.25 7.97 8.08
N ASP A 42 5.86 8.75 8.99
CA ASP A 42 5.23 9.23 10.23
C ASP A 42 4.03 10.17 9.97
N GLN A 43 4.02 10.85 8.82
CA GLN A 43 2.88 11.69 8.40
C GLN A 43 1.71 10.83 7.89
N ARG A 44 1.98 9.62 7.40
CA ARG A 44 1.01 8.73 6.74
C ARG A 44 0.45 7.66 7.66
N ALA A 45 1.28 7.10 8.54
CA ALA A 45 0.95 5.97 9.38
C ALA A 45 1.12 6.31 10.86
N THR A 46 0.04 6.22 11.63
CA THR A 46 0.10 6.40 13.09
C THR A 46 0.79 5.23 13.80
N ASN A 47 0.67 4.02 13.26
CA ASN A 47 1.37 2.84 13.77
C ASN A 47 2.30 2.31 12.67
N PRO A 48 3.63 2.31 12.85
CA PRO A 48 4.57 1.92 11.80
C PRO A 48 4.42 0.45 11.38
N GLU A 49 3.95 -0.42 12.28
CA GLU A 49 3.73 -1.86 12.00
C GLU A 49 2.63 -2.09 10.95
N TRP A 50 1.65 -1.18 10.86
CA TRP A 50 0.49 -1.36 9.99
C TRP A 50 0.45 -0.31 8.91
N LEU A 51 0.25 -0.73 7.67
CA LEU A 51 -0.03 0.16 6.56
C LEU A 51 -1.44 -0.09 6.06
N VAL A 52 -2.30 0.91 6.25
CA VAL A 52 -3.66 0.94 5.72
C VAL A 52 -3.73 2.07 4.70
N VAL A 53 -4.01 1.73 3.44
CA VAL A 53 -4.07 2.71 2.35
C VAL A 53 -5.34 2.54 1.53
N ILE A 54 -5.77 3.65 0.96
CA ILE A 54 -6.83 3.67 -0.04
C ILE A 54 -6.19 3.27 -1.38
N GLY A 55 -6.52 2.08 -1.87
CA GLY A 55 -6.08 1.54 -3.16
C GLY A 55 -6.87 2.13 -4.32
N VAL A 56 -6.88 3.47 -4.44
CA VAL A 56 -7.48 4.20 -5.56
C VAL A 56 -6.39 5.04 -6.20
N CYS A 57 -6.09 4.81 -7.47
CA CYS A 57 -5.07 5.58 -8.16
C CYS A 57 -5.54 7.04 -8.35
N THR A 58 -4.66 7.99 -8.09
CA THR A 58 -4.98 9.43 -8.18
C THR A 58 -5.06 9.96 -9.61
N HIS A 59 -4.71 9.14 -10.60
CA HIS A 59 -4.83 9.49 -12.02
C HIS A 59 -6.28 9.40 -12.51
N LEU A 60 -6.88 8.20 -12.44
CA LEU A 60 -8.21 7.91 -12.99
C LEU A 60 -9.12 7.12 -12.04
N GLY A 61 -8.66 6.80 -10.83
CA GLY A 61 -9.45 6.07 -9.84
C GLY A 61 -9.46 4.55 -10.00
N CYS A 62 -8.56 3.99 -10.79
CA CYS A 62 -8.39 2.53 -10.92
C CYS A 62 -7.89 1.90 -9.61
N VAL A 63 -8.18 0.61 -9.44
CA VAL A 63 -7.63 -0.18 -8.33
C VAL A 63 -6.25 -0.72 -8.75
N PRO A 64 -5.17 -0.39 -8.02
CA PRO A 64 -3.83 -0.81 -8.37
C PRO A 64 -3.64 -2.31 -8.10
N VAL A 65 -2.69 -2.94 -8.78
CA VAL A 65 -2.37 -4.38 -8.57
C VAL A 65 -1.24 -4.51 -7.54
N ALA A 66 -1.39 -5.47 -6.63
CA ALA A 66 -0.41 -5.74 -5.59
C ALA A 66 0.86 -6.32 -6.21
N ASN A 67 2.04 -5.88 -5.76
CA ASN A 67 3.35 -6.38 -6.21
C ASN A 67 3.67 -6.19 -7.69
N ALA A 68 2.86 -5.44 -8.43
CA ALA A 68 3.21 -4.97 -9.75
C ALA A 68 3.82 -3.58 -9.57
N GLY A 69 5.09 -3.35 -9.90
CA GLY A 69 5.72 -2.03 -9.75
C GLY A 69 7.18 -2.10 -9.33
N THR A 70 7.95 -1.08 -9.69
CA THR A 70 9.41 -1.02 -9.46
C THR A 70 9.82 -0.80 -8.00
N TYR A 71 8.88 -0.37 -7.14
CA TYR A 71 9.17 0.02 -5.76
C TYR A 71 8.65 -0.98 -4.70
N LEU A 72 8.50 -2.27 -5.05
CA LEU A 72 8.09 -3.35 -4.12
C LEU A 72 6.75 -3.08 -3.38
N GLY A 73 5.91 -2.18 -3.91
CA GLY A 73 4.60 -1.78 -3.39
C GLY A 73 3.44 -2.14 -4.32
N VAL A 74 2.51 -1.22 -4.51
CA VAL A 74 1.37 -1.35 -5.45
C VAL A 74 1.69 -0.67 -6.79
N SER A 75 1.12 -1.15 -7.88
CA SER A 75 1.34 -0.55 -9.21
C SER A 75 0.73 0.84 -9.28
N PRO A 76 1.39 1.83 -9.91
CA PRO A 76 0.68 3.03 -10.36
C PRO A 76 -0.45 2.66 -11.33
#